data_AF-A0A4R1Z8A7-F1
#
_entry.id   AF-A0A4R1Z8A7-F1
#
_cell.length_a   1.000
_cell.length_b   1.000
_cell.length_c   1.000
_cell.angle_alpha   90.00
_cell.angle_beta   90.00
_cell.angle_gamma   90.00
#
_symmetry.space_group_name_H-M   'P 1'
#
loop_
_entity.id
_entity.type
_entity.pdbx_description
1 polymer ?
#
loop_
_entity_poly.entity_id
_entity_poly.type
_entity_poly.pdbx_seq_one_letter_code
_entity_poly.pdbx_strand_id
1 'polypeptide(L)'
;MKADFEPVRDFTKVHNALFTLYTRLPDFKAEHAMLYTYLMARFNPSYGYAFPTSCDIALALNCGINQVTAYKRVLKKYGLIATRRHPTYGNDVYTLRAPIVEEAEFYAAFPDASDYYERRLAQLSARKERPDKADAVEDTGEMAALADWL
;
A
#
# COMPACT_ATOMS: atom_id res chain seq x y z
N MET A 1 4.76 26.85 -19.08
CA MET A 1 3.93 25.64 -19.00
C MET A 1 3.45 25.54 -17.56
N LYS A 2 2.15 25.69 -17.30
CA LYS A 2 1.59 25.55 -15.95
C LYS A 2 1.50 24.05 -15.70
N ALA A 3 2.04 23.56 -14.58
CA ALA A 3 1.84 22.15 -14.24
C ALA A 3 0.35 21.92 -14.03
N ASP A 4 -0.23 20.96 -14.74
CA ASP A 4 -1.67 20.66 -14.67
C ASP A 4 -2.09 20.12 -13.29
N PHE A 5 -1.12 19.78 -12.44
CA PHE A 5 -1.34 19.27 -11.09
C PHE A 5 -0.25 19.73 -10.11
N GLU A 6 -0.53 20.81 -9.36
CA GLU A 6 0.24 21.26 -8.19
C GLU A 6 -0.74 21.52 -7.03
N PRO A 7 -0.94 20.55 -6.12
CA PRO A 7 -1.93 20.69 -5.05
C PRO A 7 -1.47 21.73 -4.02
N VAL A 8 -2.27 22.78 -3.83
CA VAL A 8 -1.98 23.87 -2.87
C VAL A 8 -2.69 23.65 -1.51
N ARG A 9 -3.76 22.85 -1.48
CA ARG A 9 -4.58 22.56 -0.30
C ARG A 9 -5.03 21.10 -0.28
N ASP A 10 -5.50 20.66 0.88
CA ASP A 10 -6.15 19.34 1.08
C ASP A 10 -5.28 18.14 0.66
N PHE A 11 -3.99 18.20 0.99
CA PHE A 11 -3.05 17.10 0.77
C PHE A 11 -2.43 16.62 2.09
N THR A 12 -2.00 15.36 2.11
CA THR A 12 -1.25 14.78 3.23
C THR A 12 0.16 14.47 2.76
N LYS A 13 1.17 14.99 3.47
CA LYS A 13 2.57 14.62 3.22
C LYS A 13 2.80 13.22 3.78
N VAL A 14 3.36 12.35 2.96
CA VAL A 14 3.68 10.96 3.33
C VAL A 14 5.09 10.62 2.89
N HIS A 15 5.75 9.71 3.59
CA HIS A 15 7.08 9.25 3.22
C HIS A 15 7.01 8.27 2.05
N ASN A 16 7.82 8.51 1.01
CA ASN A 16 7.92 7.64 -0.16
C ASN A 16 8.35 6.20 0.19
N ALA A 17 9.07 6.01 1.30
CA ALA A 17 9.48 4.70 1.81
C ALA A 17 8.30 3.72 1.97
N LEU A 18 7.09 4.21 2.24
CA LEU A 18 5.90 3.37 2.28
C LEU A 18 5.64 2.64 0.96
N PHE A 19 5.92 3.31 -0.16
CA PHE A 19 5.65 2.82 -1.52
C PHE A 19 6.87 2.16 -2.16
N THR A 20 8.07 2.50 -1.71
CA THR A 20 9.33 2.00 -2.29
C THR A 20 9.97 0.87 -1.49
N LEU A 21 9.84 0.87 -0.16
CA LEU A 21 10.47 -0.11 0.73
C LEU A 21 9.44 -0.99 1.44
N TYR A 22 8.46 -0.41 2.12
CA TYR A 22 7.52 -1.20 2.92
C TYR A 22 6.61 -2.10 2.06
N THR A 23 6.29 -1.72 0.83
CA THR A 23 5.62 -2.58 -0.17
C THR A 23 6.40 -3.83 -0.57
N ARG A 24 7.69 -3.91 -0.22
CA ARG A 24 8.53 -5.11 -0.41
C ARG A 24 8.35 -6.13 0.71
N LEU A 25 7.63 -5.80 1.78
CA LEU A 25 7.35 -6.72 2.87
C LEU A 25 6.18 -7.66 2.51
N PRO A 26 6.25 -8.95 2.87
CA PRO A 26 5.34 -9.98 2.37
C PRO A 26 3.85 -9.76 2.71
N ASP A 27 3.55 -9.22 3.89
CA ASP A 27 2.17 -8.94 4.35
C ASP A 27 1.82 -7.45 4.33
N PHE A 28 2.71 -6.57 3.88
CA PHE A 28 2.44 -5.14 3.75
C PHE A 28 1.84 -4.81 2.38
N LYS A 29 0.55 -4.54 2.41
CA LYS A 29 -0.29 -4.18 1.24
C LYS A 29 -0.70 -2.70 1.23
N ALA A 30 -1.27 -2.25 0.12
CA ALA A 30 -1.70 -0.86 -0.10
C ALA A 30 -2.62 -0.32 1.00
N GLU A 31 -3.50 -1.15 1.56
CA GLU A 31 -4.44 -0.75 2.62
C GLU A 31 -3.72 -0.38 3.92
N HIS A 32 -2.53 -0.93 4.16
CA HIS A 32 -1.69 -0.57 5.30
C HIS A 32 -1.07 0.82 5.10
N ALA A 33 -0.55 1.09 3.90
CA ALA A 33 -0.08 2.43 3.53
C ALA A 33 -1.22 3.46 3.62
N MET A 34 -2.43 3.08 3.22
CA MET A 34 -3.62 3.92 3.31
C MET A 34 -4.01 4.21 4.76
N LEU A 35 -4.03 3.19 5.63
CA LEU A 35 -4.28 3.39 7.06
C LEU A 35 -3.22 4.31 7.68
N TYR A 36 -1.94 4.10 7.39
CA TYR A 36 -0.88 4.95 7.91
C TYR A 36 -1.05 6.42 7.45
N THR A 37 -1.35 6.64 6.17
CA THR A 37 -1.62 7.96 5.60
C THR A 37 -2.84 8.62 6.24
N TYR A 38 -3.92 7.86 6.45
CA TYR A 38 -5.13 8.32 7.12
C TYR A 38 -4.84 8.79 8.57
N LEU A 39 -3.98 8.06 9.29
CA LEU A 39 -3.55 8.43 10.63
C LEU A 39 -2.64 9.67 10.60
N MET A 40 -1.75 9.82 9.62
CA MET A 40 -0.93 11.03 9.43
C MET A 40 -1.80 12.28 9.23
N ALA A 41 -2.83 12.18 8.40
CA ALA A 41 -3.78 13.28 8.16
C ALA A 41 -4.54 13.72 9.43
N ARG A 42 -4.61 12.86 10.45
CA ARG A 42 -5.30 13.10 11.73
C ARG A 42 -4.34 13.21 12.90
N PHE A 43 -3.04 13.22 12.64
CA PHE A 43 -2.04 13.36 13.68
C PHE A 43 -2.09 14.76 14.26
N ASN A 44 -2.24 14.87 15.58
CA ASN A 44 -2.19 16.13 16.28
C ASN A 44 -0.78 16.33 16.85
N PRO A 45 0.04 17.27 16.32
CA PRO A 45 1.41 17.48 16.80
C PRO A 45 1.48 17.92 18.26
N SER A 46 0.49 18.68 18.74
CA SER A 46 0.44 19.13 20.14
C SER A 46 0.21 17.99 21.12
N TYR A 47 -0.50 16.94 20.70
CA TYR A 47 -0.75 15.76 21.52
C TYR A 47 0.25 14.62 21.26
N GLY A 48 0.89 14.59 20.09
CA GLY A 48 1.81 13.53 19.69
C GLY A 48 1.12 12.22 19.30
N TYR A 49 -0.19 12.24 18.98
CA TYR A 49 -0.94 11.07 18.53
C TYR A 49 -2.17 11.44 17.69
N ALA A 50 -2.66 10.45 16.94
CA ALA A 50 -4.00 10.43 16.35
C ALA A 50 -4.93 9.57 17.22
N PHE A 51 -6.24 9.79 17.17
CA PHE A 51 -7.21 9.02 17.98
C PHE A 51 -8.55 8.71 17.28
N PRO A 52 -8.58 8.45 15.95
CA PRO A 52 -9.81 8.01 15.30
C PRO A 52 -10.28 6.66 15.87
N THR A 53 -11.58 6.44 15.96
CA THR A 53 -12.11 5.13 16.39
C THR A 53 -11.93 4.08 15.29
N SER A 54 -12.02 2.80 15.64
CA SER A 54 -12.03 1.73 14.63
C SER A 54 -13.19 1.87 13.63
N CYS A 55 -14.31 2.47 14.05
CA CYS A 55 -15.44 2.77 13.16
C CYS A 55 -15.09 3.89 12.17
N ASP A 56 -14.44 4.96 12.64
CA ASP A 56 -14.00 6.06 11.76
C ASP A 56 -13.01 5.57 10.71
N ILE A 57 -12.09 4.68 11.11
CA ILE A 57 -11.13 4.07 10.20
C ILE A 57 -11.85 3.17 9.20
N ALA A 58 -12.74 2.29 9.67
CA ALA A 58 -13.49 1.37 8.81
C ALA A 58 -14.32 2.13 7.76
N LEU A 59 -14.99 3.21 8.18
CA LEU A 59 -15.75 4.08 7.29
C LEU A 59 -14.85 4.77 6.26
N ALA A 60 -13.74 5.35 6.70
CA ALA A 60 -12.84 6.10 5.82
C ALA A 60 -12.08 5.23 4.81
N LEU A 61 -11.74 4.00 5.19
CA LEU A 61 -11.05 3.03 4.32
C LEU A 61 -11.99 2.10 3.58
N ASN A 62 -13.31 2.28 3.76
CA ASN A 62 -14.35 1.41 3.20
C ASN A 62 -14.06 -0.09 3.43
N CYS A 63 -13.80 -0.45 4.69
CA CYS A 63 -13.47 -1.83 5.07
C CYS A 63 -14.23 -2.28 6.33
N GLY A 64 -14.22 -3.58 6.62
CA GLY A 64 -14.81 -4.11 7.85
C GLY A 64 -14.02 -3.72 9.11
N ILE A 65 -14.69 -3.59 10.25
CA ILE A 65 -14.05 -3.24 11.55
C ILE A 65 -12.97 -4.27 11.94
N ASN A 66 -13.20 -5.55 11.69
CA ASN A 66 -12.20 -6.61 11.96
C ASN A 66 -10.94 -6.43 11.10
N GLN A 67 -11.11 -5.91 9.88
CA GLN A 67 -10.01 -5.65 8.97
C GLN A 67 -9.10 -4.51 9.50
N VAL A 68 -9.68 -3.50 10.17
CA VAL A 68 -8.91 -2.44 10.86
C VAL A 68 -7.95 -3.04 11.88
N THR A 69 -8.38 -4.06 12.64
CA THR A 69 -7.51 -4.76 13.60
C THR A 69 -6.36 -5.48 12.90
N ALA A 70 -6.62 -6.14 11.77
CA ALA A 70 -5.58 -6.76 10.95
C ALA A 70 -4.57 -5.73 10.40
N TYR A 71 -5.05 -4.61 9.87
CA TYR A 71 -4.18 -3.55 9.36
C TYR A 71 -3.30 -2.94 10.46
N LYS A 72 -3.89 -2.64 11.63
CA LYS A 72 -3.16 -2.14 12.81
C LYS A 72 -2.04 -3.11 13.22
N ARG A 73 -2.31 -4.42 13.19
CA ARG A 73 -1.33 -5.45 13.57
C ARG A 73 -0.09 -5.40 12.66
N VAL A 74 -0.26 -5.27 11.35
CA VAL A 74 0.85 -5.16 10.39
C VAL A 74 1.61 -3.86 10.58
N LEU A 75 0.94 -2.73 10.76
CA LEU A 75 1.61 -1.45 11.02
C LEU A 75 2.43 -1.47 12.33
N LYS A 76 1.94 -2.15 13.37
CA LYS A 76 2.69 -2.36 14.63
C LYS A 76 3.90 -3.27 14.43
N LYS A 77 3.71 -4.39 13.72
CA LYS A 77 4.77 -5.36 13.40
C LYS A 77 5.97 -4.66 12.78
N TYR A 78 5.72 -3.73 11.86
CA TYR A 78 6.77 -2.98 11.16
C TYR A 78 7.14 -1.65 11.82
N GLY A 79 6.74 -1.45 13.08
CA GLY A 79 7.17 -0.31 13.88
C GLY A 79 6.65 1.04 13.40
N LEU A 80 5.68 1.09 12.49
CA LEU A 80 5.13 2.34 11.95
C LEU A 80 4.18 3.02 12.93
N ILE A 81 3.49 2.24 13.76
CA ILE A 81 2.60 2.77 14.78
C ILE A 81 2.82 2.08 16.13
N ALA A 82 2.56 2.81 17.20
CA ALA A 82 2.29 2.26 18.52
C ALA A 82 0.85 2.60 18.92
N THR A 83 0.20 1.71 19.66
CA THR A 83 -1.15 1.97 20.19
C THR A 83 -1.14 1.87 21.70
N ARG A 84 -1.88 2.77 22.35
CA ARG A 84 -2.24 2.64 23.77
C ARG A 84 -3.74 2.87 23.90
N ARG A 85 -4.35 2.34 24.95
CA ARG A 85 -5.74 2.65 25.28
C ARG A 85 -5.81 3.98 26.02
N HIS A 86 -6.73 4.85 25.62
CA HIS A 86 -7.03 6.04 26.39
C HIS A 86 -7.62 5.65 27.74
N PRO A 87 -7.09 6.16 28.87
CA PRO A 87 -7.52 5.73 30.21
C PRO A 87 -8.99 6.05 30.48
N THR A 88 -9.47 7.21 30.03
CA THR A 88 -10.85 7.67 30.26
C THR A 88 -11.86 7.15 29.24
N TYR A 89 -11.61 7.36 27.95
CA TYR A 89 -12.60 7.07 26.89
C TYR A 89 -12.52 5.66 26.33
N GLY A 90 -11.48 4.90 26.67
CA GLY A 90 -11.34 3.55 26.15
C GLY A 90 -11.34 3.49 24.62
N ASN A 91 -10.76 4.47 23.93
CA ASN A 91 -10.45 4.36 22.51
C ASN A 91 -8.94 4.13 22.33
N ASP A 92 -8.57 3.53 21.21
CA ASP A 92 -7.15 3.42 20.85
C ASP A 92 -6.64 4.82 20.49
N VAL A 93 -5.45 5.16 20.98
CA VAL A 93 -4.68 6.30 20.47
C VAL A 93 -3.41 5.80 19.82
N TYR A 94 -3.03 6.45 18.73
CA TYR A 94 -2.04 6.03 17.76
C TYR A 94 -0.87 7.01 17.75
N THR A 95 0.28 6.55 18.21
CA THR A 95 1.54 7.29 18.04
C THR A 95 2.18 6.82 16.74
N LEU A 96 2.46 7.76 15.84
CA LEU A 96 3.11 7.50 14.56
C LEU A 96 4.63 7.53 14.73
N ARG A 97 5.32 6.64 14.03
CA ARG A 97 6.77 6.62 13.92
C ARG A 97 7.15 6.79 12.45
N ALA A 98 8.24 7.52 12.20
CA ALA A 98 8.74 7.71 10.85
C ALA A 98 9.15 6.35 10.25
N PRO A 99 8.82 6.08 8.96
CA PRO A 99 9.31 4.89 8.26
C PRO A 99 10.82 4.95 8.11
N ILE A 100 11.47 3.79 8.09
CA ILE A 100 12.88 3.69 7.69
C ILE A 100 13.00 4.07 6.22
N VAL A 101 13.86 5.03 5.91
CA VAL A 101 14.04 5.58 4.55
C VAL A 101 15.29 5.05 3.86
N GLU A 102 16.31 4.66 4.65
CA GLU A 102 17.55 4.10 4.13
C GLU A 102 17.40 2.60 3.86
N GLU A 103 17.72 2.18 2.64
CA GLU A 103 17.49 0.80 2.18
C GLU A 103 18.35 -0.22 2.97
N ALA A 104 19.61 0.13 3.27
CA ALA A 104 20.49 -0.73 4.06
C ALA A 104 19.97 -0.92 5.50
N GLU A 105 19.47 0.15 6.13
CA GLU A 105 18.85 0.07 7.46
C GLU A 105 17.55 -0.76 7.40
N PHE A 106 16.78 -0.60 6.33
CA PHE A 106 15.53 -1.32 6.14
C PHE A 106 15.75 -2.83 6.05
N TYR A 107 16.72 -3.30 5.25
CA TYR A 107 17.02 -4.72 5.16
C TYR A 107 17.72 -5.27 6.40
N ALA A 108 18.48 -4.44 7.13
CA ALA A 108 19.01 -4.85 8.43
C ALA A 108 17.88 -5.08 9.45
N ALA A 109 16.83 -4.25 9.42
CA ALA A 109 15.65 -4.40 10.27
C ALA A 109 14.73 -5.55 9.80
N PHE A 110 14.62 -5.77 8.49
CA PHE A 110 13.73 -6.75 7.86
C PHE A 110 14.46 -7.60 6.82
N PRO A 111 15.29 -8.57 7.25
CA PRO A 111 16.12 -9.34 6.32
C PRO A 111 15.30 -10.14 5.30
N ASP A 112 14.15 -10.67 5.70
CA ASP A 112 13.27 -11.46 4.81
C ASP A 112 12.67 -10.63 3.64
N ALA A 113 12.77 -9.30 3.69
CA ALA A 113 12.19 -8.41 2.68
C ALA A 113 12.92 -8.50 1.34
N SER A 114 14.25 -8.68 1.33
CA SER A 114 15.04 -8.81 0.10
C SER A 114 14.63 -10.05 -0.68
N ASP A 115 14.61 -11.19 0.01
CA ASP A 115 14.32 -12.49 -0.59
C ASP A 115 12.89 -12.52 -1.14
N TYR A 116 11.93 -11.95 -0.41
CA TYR A 116 10.56 -11.84 -0.89
C TYR A 116 10.47 -10.96 -2.15
N TYR A 117 11.13 -9.81 -2.15
CA TYR A 117 11.10 -8.87 -3.27
C TYR A 117 11.72 -9.46 -4.53
N GLU A 118 12.89 -10.09 -4.41
CA GLU A 118 13.57 -10.75 -5.53
C GLU A 118 12.72 -11.87 -6.13
N ARG A 119 12.13 -12.72 -5.27
CA ARG A 119 11.18 -13.75 -5.72
C ARG A 119 10.01 -13.14 -6.46
N ARG A 120 9.48 -12.01 -5.99
CA ARG A 120 8.33 -11.37 -6.65
C ARG A 120 8.71 -10.73 -7.98
N LEU A 121 9.89 -10.11 -8.07
CA LEU A 121 10.44 -9.57 -9.30
C LEU A 121 10.61 -10.67 -10.35
N ALA A 122 11.21 -11.80 -9.98
CA ALA A 122 11.40 -12.95 -10.86
C ALA A 122 10.07 -13.53 -11.39
N GLN A 123 9.02 -13.57 -10.55
CA GLN A 123 7.69 -14.01 -10.99
C GLN A 123 7.06 -13.05 -12.00
N LEU A 124 7.26 -11.74 -11.83
CA LEU A 124 6.72 -10.72 -12.73
C LEU A 124 7.47 -10.69 -14.06
N SER A 125 8.79 -10.82 -14.05
CA SER A 125 9.60 -10.91 -15.28
C SER A 125 9.23 -12.15 -16.08
N ALA A 126 9.13 -13.32 -15.43
CA ALA A 126 8.73 -14.57 -16.09
C ALA A 126 7.31 -14.51 -16.69
N ARG A 127 6.41 -13.69 -16.13
CA ARG A 127 5.08 -13.47 -16.72
C ARG A 127 5.16 -12.61 -17.97
N LYS A 128 6.03 -11.60 -18.00
CA LYS A 128 6.22 -10.72 -19.16
C LYS A 128 6.78 -11.46 -20.37
N GLU A 129 7.60 -12.49 -20.12
CA GLU A 129 8.20 -13.34 -21.17
C GLU A 129 7.23 -14.37 -21.75
N ARG A 130 6.06 -14.60 -21.13
CA ARG A 130 5.02 -15.45 -21.73
C ARG A 130 4.29 -14.61 -22.79
N PRO A 131 4.27 -15.04 -24.06
CA PRO A 131 3.49 -14.36 -25.08
C PRO A 131 2.03 -14.32 -24.64
N ASP A 132 1.38 -13.16 -24.78
CA ASP A 132 -0.04 -13.02 -24.51
C ASP A 132 -0.79 -13.95 -25.49
N LYS A 133 -1.72 -14.75 -24.96
CA LYS A 133 -2.58 -15.62 -25.79
C LYS A 133 -3.41 -14.84 -26.82
N ALA A 134 -3.48 -13.52 -26.70
CA ALA A 134 -4.13 -12.63 -27.65
C ALA A 134 -3.40 -12.56 -29.01
N ASP A 135 -2.09 -12.77 -29.05
CA ASP A 135 -1.30 -12.74 -30.30
C ASP A 135 -1.30 -14.10 -31.03
N ALA A 136 -2.03 -15.10 -30.52
CA ALA A 136 -2.13 -16.44 -31.11
C ALA A 136 -3.47 -16.70 -31.84
N VAL A 137 -4.28 -15.66 -32.03
CA VAL A 137 -5.53 -15.74 -32.81
C VAL A 137 -5.52 -14.61 -33.85
N GLU A 138 -4.67 -14.73 -34.84
CA GLU A 138 -4.92 -14.17 -36.17
C GLU A 138 -4.12 -14.95 -37.20
N ASP A 139 -4.78 -15.28 -38.30
CA ASP A 139 -4.22 -15.85 -39.54
C ASP A 139 -4.18 -17.38 -39.70
N THR A 140 -5.34 -18.04 -39.64
CA THR A 140 -5.68 -19.08 -40.64
C THR A 140 -7.20 -19.31 -40.68
N GLY A 141 -7.91 -18.71 -41.63
CA GLY A 141 -9.21 -19.24 -42.09
C GLY A 141 -10.31 -18.25 -42.45
N GLU A 142 -10.42 -17.10 -41.79
CA GLU A 142 -11.62 -16.25 -41.95
C GLU A 142 -11.59 -15.33 -43.18
N MET A 143 -10.41 -15.00 -43.72
CA MET A 143 -10.29 -14.19 -44.95
C MET A 143 -10.60 -14.97 -46.24
N ALA A 144 -10.57 -16.31 -46.21
CA ALA A 144 -10.90 -17.13 -47.39
C ALA A 144 -12.41 -17.20 -47.64
N ALA A 145 -13.24 -17.12 -46.60
CA ALA A 145 -14.69 -17.22 -46.71
C ALA A 145 -15.37 -15.94 -47.26
N LEU A 146 -14.72 -14.78 -47.14
CA LEU A 146 -15.24 -13.49 -47.64
C LEU A 146 -14.97 -13.26 -49.13
N ALA A 147 -14.01 -13.97 -49.72
CA ALA A 147 -13.68 -13.86 -51.14
C ALA A 147 -14.67 -14.62 -52.04
N ASP A 148 -15.38 -15.61 -51.51
CA ASP A 148 -16.41 -16.37 -52.24
C ASP A 148 -17.79 -15.67 -52.26
N TRP A 149 -17.90 -14.47 -51.69
CA TRP A 149 -19.16 -13.70 -51.58
C TRP A 149 -19.10 -12.28 -52.18
N LEU A 150 -18.20 -12.05 -53.14
CA LEU A 150 -18.10 -10.84 -53.97
C LEU A 150 -17.90 -11.24 -55.44
#